data_AF-A0A953AMM4-F1
#
_entry.id   AF-A0A953AMM4-F1
#
_cell.length_a   1.000
_cell.length_b   1.000
_cell.length_c   1.000
_cell.angle_alpha   90.00
_cell.angle_beta   90.00
_cell.angle_gamma   90.00
#
_symmetry.space_group_name_H-M   'P 1'
#
loop_
_entity.id
_entity.type
_entity.pdbx_description
1 polymer ?
#
loop_
_entity_poly.entity_id
_entity_poly.type
_entity_poly.pdbx_seq_one_letter_code
_entity_poly.pdbx_strand_id
1 'polypeptide(L)'
;MSAPKKAEAPTQQTEPMYPVIEAWVERASADDVGAFFAPVKAELDGLKGPRAEQAKKAKAAIARTEELLSHLLQVREKLEAEKKAGGAGRK
;
A
#
# COMPACT_ATOMS: atom_id res chain seq x y z
N MET A 1 -17.63 -7.67 47.85
CA MET A 1 -18.28 -7.61 46.52
C MET A 1 -17.37 -6.83 45.59
N SER A 2 -16.80 -7.48 44.58
CA SER A 2 -15.80 -6.90 43.68
C SER A 2 -16.49 -6.17 42.53
N ALA A 3 -16.13 -4.90 42.30
CA ALA A 3 -16.66 -4.10 41.21
C ALA A 3 -16.19 -4.61 39.83
N PRO A 4 -17.01 -4.53 38.77
CA PRO A 4 -16.65 -5.04 37.46
C PRO A 4 -15.57 -4.16 36.80
N LYS A 5 -14.55 -4.81 36.20
CA LYS A 5 -13.56 -4.16 35.34
C LYS A 5 -14.27 -3.48 34.17
N LYS A 6 -14.15 -2.16 34.10
CA LYS A 6 -14.57 -1.36 32.95
C LYS A 6 -13.73 -1.81 31.76
N ALA A 7 -14.36 -2.41 30.75
CA ALA A 7 -13.71 -2.70 29.49
C ALA A 7 -13.27 -1.38 28.86
N GLU A 8 -11.97 -1.20 28.67
CA GLU A 8 -11.43 -0.09 27.90
C GLU A 8 -11.93 -0.22 26.47
N ALA A 9 -12.70 0.77 26.02
CA ALA A 9 -13.11 0.87 24.64
C ALA A 9 -11.84 0.96 23.76
N PRO A 10 -11.78 0.26 22.62
CA PRO A 10 -10.64 0.36 21.72
C PRO A 10 -10.49 1.81 21.31
N THR A 11 -9.36 2.42 21.68
CA THR A 11 -8.99 3.76 21.25
C THR A 11 -8.93 3.72 19.73
N GLN A 12 -9.92 4.32 19.08
CA GLN A 12 -9.96 4.47 17.64
C GLN A 12 -8.75 5.33 17.27
N GLN A 13 -7.65 4.69 16.87
CA GLN A 13 -6.54 5.40 16.27
C GLN A 13 -7.13 6.09 15.05
N THR A 14 -7.03 7.42 14.98
CA THR A 14 -7.38 8.16 13.77
C THR A 14 -6.40 7.67 12.71
N GLU A 15 -6.79 6.64 11.96
CA GLU A 15 -5.95 6.10 10.91
C GLU A 15 -5.71 7.25 9.93
N PRO A 16 -4.44 7.57 9.62
CA PRO A 16 -4.15 8.59 8.64
C PRO A 16 -4.77 8.14 7.31
N MET A 17 -5.77 8.89 6.86
CA MET A 17 -6.46 8.62 5.61
C MET A 17 -5.61 9.11 4.45
N TYR A 18 -5.44 8.27 3.44
CA TYR A 18 -4.69 8.62 2.23
C TYR A 18 -5.59 8.46 1.01
N PRO A 19 -6.64 9.29 0.88
CA PRO A 19 -7.74 9.06 -0.08
C PRO A 19 -7.26 8.97 -1.53
N VAL A 20 -6.17 9.66 -1.88
CA VAL A 20 -5.57 9.59 -3.22
C VAL A 20 -4.88 8.25 -3.47
N ILE A 21 -4.15 7.74 -2.48
CA ILE A 21 -3.46 6.45 -2.58
C ILE A 21 -4.50 5.33 -2.60
N GLU A 22 -5.51 5.41 -1.73
CA GLU A 22 -6.63 4.47 -1.69
C GLU A 22 -7.35 4.41 -3.03
N ALA A 23 -7.78 5.55 -3.59
CA ALA A 23 -8.46 5.61 -4.87
C ALA A 23 -7.59 5.12 -6.04
N TRP A 24 -6.27 5.31 -5.96
CA TRP A 24 -5.35 4.79 -6.96
C TRP A 24 -5.23 3.26 -6.84
N VAL A 25 -5.02 2.73 -5.63
CA VAL A 25 -4.92 1.28 -5.37
C VAL A 25 -6.21 0.55 -5.76
N GLU A 26 -7.38 1.16 -5.63
CA GLU A 26 -8.64 0.54 -6.07
C GLU A 26 -8.70 0.29 -7.58
N ARG A 27 -7.98 1.07 -8.39
CA ARG A 27 -8.06 1.05 -9.86
C ARG A 27 -6.80 0.51 -10.52
N ALA A 28 -5.67 0.57 -9.83
CA ALA A 28 -4.37 0.21 -10.36
C ALA A 28 -4.26 -1.29 -10.67
N SER A 29 -3.62 -1.59 -11.79
CA SER A 29 -3.12 -2.91 -12.14
C SER A 29 -1.68 -3.11 -11.64
N ALA A 30 -1.17 -4.34 -11.72
CA ALA A 30 0.23 -4.63 -11.42
C ALA A 30 1.19 -3.84 -12.34
N ASP A 31 0.84 -3.67 -13.62
CA ASP A 31 1.66 -2.93 -14.59
C ASP A 31 1.72 -1.44 -14.22
N ASP A 32 0.64 -0.89 -13.69
CA ASP A 32 0.58 0.51 -13.26
C ASP A 32 1.55 0.80 -12.10
N VAL A 33 1.78 -0.15 -11.19
CA VAL A 33 2.75 0.00 -10.08
C VAL A 33 4.17 0.18 -10.62
N GLY A 34 4.59 -0.68 -11.56
CA GLY A 34 5.92 -0.61 -12.16
C GLY A 34 6.11 0.63 -13.03
N ALA A 35 5.07 1.04 -13.74
CA ALA A 35 5.08 2.24 -14.58
C ALA A 35 5.09 3.53 -13.76
N PHE A 36 4.43 3.56 -12.59
CA PHE A 36 4.24 4.75 -11.77
C PHE A 36 5.57 5.43 -11.39
N PHE A 37 6.57 4.64 -10.98
CA PHE A 37 7.88 5.18 -10.59
C PHE A 37 8.92 5.18 -11.71
N ALA A 38 8.60 4.69 -12.91
CA ALA A 38 9.56 4.61 -14.01
C ALA A 38 10.19 5.97 -14.37
N PRO A 39 9.43 7.09 -14.49
CA PRO A 39 10.02 8.41 -14.77
C PRO A 39 10.98 8.87 -13.68
N VAL A 40 10.60 8.68 -12.42
CA VAL A 40 11.43 9.07 -11.27
C VAL A 40 12.71 8.26 -11.19
N LYS A 41 12.63 6.94 -11.41
CA LYS A 41 13.83 6.07 -11.46
C LYS A 41 14.78 6.50 -12.58
N ALA A 42 14.26 6.88 -13.74
CA ALA A 42 15.07 7.37 -14.87
C ALA A 42 15.79 8.69 -14.54
N GLU A 43 15.12 9.63 -13.87
CA GLU A 43 15.75 10.88 -13.42
C GLU A 43 16.84 10.62 -12.36
N LEU A 44 16.59 9.71 -11.42
CA LEU A 44 17.56 9.32 -10.40
C LEU A 44 18.81 8.67 -11.00
N ASP A 45 18.66 7.88 -12.07
CA ASP A 45 19.79 7.28 -12.79
C ASP A 45 20.67 8.32 -13.52
N GLY A 46 20.11 9.49 -13.83
CA GLY A 46 20.84 10.62 -14.40
C GLY A 46 21.72 11.37 -13.38
N LEU A 47 21.50 11.18 -12.08
CA LEU A 47 22.21 11.93 -11.03
C LEU A 47 23.65 11.44 -10.83
N LYS A 48 24.60 12.37 -10.91
CA LYS A 48 26.04 12.10 -10.76
C LYS A 48 26.66 12.89 -9.61
N GLY A 49 27.90 12.52 -9.26
CA GLY A 49 28.71 13.22 -8.27
C GLY A 49 28.14 13.10 -6.85
N PRO A 50 28.16 14.18 -6.04
CA PRO A 50 27.80 14.13 -4.62
C PRO A 50 26.33 13.77 -4.34
N ARG A 51 25.48 13.72 -5.38
CA ARG A 51 24.06 13.31 -5.30
C ARG A 51 23.80 11.84 -5.66
N ALA A 52 24.81 11.12 -6.16
CA ALA A 52 24.65 9.75 -6.64
C ALA A 52 24.26 8.77 -5.52
N GLU A 53 24.82 8.95 -4.32
CA GLU A 53 24.49 8.10 -3.17
C GLU A 53 23.07 8.35 -2.65
N GLN A 54 22.59 9.59 -2.65
CA GLN A 54 21.19 9.88 -2.32
C GLN A 54 20.25 9.30 -3.38
N ALA A 55 20.63 9.35 -4.67
CA ALA A 55 19.85 8.75 -5.74
C ALA A 55 19.68 7.24 -5.56
N LYS A 56 20.76 6.52 -5.21
CA LYS A 56 20.70 5.09 -4.87
C LYS A 56 19.74 4.79 -3.71
N LYS A 57 19.81 5.58 -2.63
CA LYS A 57 18.91 5.43 -1.48
C LYS A 57 17.45 5.69 -1.86
N ALA A 58 17.18 6.71 -2.68
CA ALA A 58 15.85 7.00 -3.19
C ALA A 58 15.33 5.84 -4.05
N LYS A 59 16.15 5.26 -4.94
CA LYS A 59 15.77 4.09 -5.73
C LYS A 59 15.45 2.87 -4.85
N ALA A 60 16.22 2.64 -3.79
CA ALA A 60 15.94 1.56 -2.84
C ALA A 60 14.62 1.76 -2.09
N ALA A 61 14.31 2.99 -1.69
CA ALA A 61 13.02 3.33 -1.09
C ALA A 61 11.87 3.10 -2.06
N ILE A 62 12.02 3.53 -3.33
CA ILE A 62 11.04 3.29 -4.40
C ILE A 62 10.77 1.79 -4.57
N ALA A 63 11.82 0.96 -4.65
CA ALA A 63 11.65 -0.48 -4.79
C ALA A 63 10.82 -1.09 -3.64
N ARG A 64 11.08 -0.66 -2.40
CA ARG A 64 10.29 -1.09 -1.24
C ARG A 64 8.83 -0.62 -1.30
N THR A 65 8.59 0.57 -1.84
CA THR A 65 7.23 1.08 -2.07
C THR A 65 6.52 0.28 -3.16
N GLU A 66 7.20 -0.10 -4.24
CA GLU A 66 6.65 -0.96 -5.30
C GLU A 66 6.24 -2.35 -4.76
N GLU A 67 7.07 -2.94 -3.88
CA GLU A 67 6.74 -4.19 -3.18
C GLU A 67 5.49 -4.06 -2.32
N LEU A 68 5.38 -2.98 -1.54
CA LEU A 68 4.21 -2.71 -0.70
C LEU A 68 2.94 -2.55 -1.55
N LEU A 69 2.98 -1.74 -2.61
CA LEU A 69 1.83 -1.54 -3.50
C LEU A 69 1.42 -2.85 -4.17
N SER A 70 2.38 -3.66 -4.62
CA SER A 70 2.11 -4.98 -5.19
C SER A 70 1.42 -5.90 -4.17
N HIS A 71 1.87 -5.89 -2.92
CA HIS A 71 1.23 -6.67 -1.85
C HIS A 71 -0.22 -6.20 -1.59
N LEU A 72 -0.47 -4.89 -1.56
CA LEU A 72 -1.82 -4.35 -1.40
C LEU A 72 -2.76 -4.74 -2.54
N LEU A 73 -2.26 -4.78 -3.78
CA LEU A 73 -3.03 -5.27 -4.93
C LEU A 73 -3.42 -6.75 -4.77
N GLN A 74 -2.48 -7.60 -4.34
CA GLN A 74 -2.74 -9.02 -4.09
C GLN A 74 -3.80 -9.21 -2.98
N VAL A 75 -3.71 -8.43 -1.90
CA VAL A 75 -4.70 -8.47 -0.81
C VAL A 75 -6.07 -8.03 -1.33
N ARG A 76 -6.14 -6.95 -2.11
CA ARG A 76 -7.39 -6.48 -2.74
C ARG A 76 -8.02 -7.57 -3.61
N GLU A 77 -7.23 -8.21 -4.48
CA GLU A 77 -7.70 -9.28 -5.36
C GLU A 77 -8.24 -10.48 -4.58
N LYS A 78 -7.55 -10.86 -3.48
CA LYS A 78 -7.99 -11.93 -2.58
C LYS A 78 -9.34 -11.58 -1.92
N LEU A 79 -9.48 -10.38 -1.39
CA LEU A 79 -10.73 -9.93 -0.75
C LEU A 79 -11.89 -9.89 -1.76
N GLU A 80 -11.65 -9.45 -2.99
CA GLU A 80 -12.65 -9.45 -4.06
C GLU A 80 -13.06 -10.87 -4.47
N ALA A 81 -12.11 -11.82 -4.50
CA ALA A 81 -12.42 -13.24 -4.74
C ALA A 81 -13.25 -13.84 -3.59
N GLU A 82 -12.91 -13.54 -2.34
CA GLU A 82 -13.64 -14.01 -1.15
C GLU A 82 -15.08 -13.48 -1.13
N LYS A 83 -15.31 -12.20 -1.45
CA LYS A 83 -16.66 -11.62 -1.58
C LYS A 83 -17.50 -12.36 -2.63
N LYS A 84 -16.91 -12.68 -3.78
CA LYS A 84 -17.59 -13.42 -4.86
C LYS A 84 -17.92 -14.85 -4.45
N ALA A 85 -17.01 -15.53 -3.74
CA ALA A 85 -17.23 -16.89 -3.24
C ALA A 85 -18.31 -16.96 -2.14
N GLY A 86 -18.33 -15.99 -1.22
CA GLY A 86 -19.30 -15.93 -0.12
C GLY A 86 -20.74 -15.61 -0.56
N GLY A 87 -20.93 -15.05 -1.75
CA GLY A 87 -22.26 -14.77 -2.33
C GLY A 87 -22.96 -16.00 -2.94
N ALA A 88 -22.22 -17.07 -3.25
CA ALA A 88 -22.78 -18.27 -3.88
C ALA A 88 -23.28 -19.33 -2.89
N GLY A 89 -22.95 -19.22 -1.61
CA GLY A 89 -23.25 -20.24 -0.58
C GLY A 89 -24.40 -19.90 0.38
N ARG A 90 -25.14 -18.81 0.15
CA ARG A 90 -26.25 -18.37 1.00
C ARG A 90 -27.56 -18.31 0.20
N LYS A 91 -28.01 -19.47 -0.27
CA LYS A 91 -29.39 -19.73 -0.68
C LYS A 91 -29.81 -21.09 -0.17
#